data_AF-A0AAD6UT65-F1
#
_entry.id   AF-A0AAD6UT65-F1
#
_cell.length_a   1.000
_cell.length_b   1.000
_cell.length_c   1.000
_cell.angle_alpha   90.00
_cell.angle_beta   90.00
_cell.angle_gamma   90.00
#
_symmetry.space_group_name_H-M   'P 1'
#
loop_
_entity.id
_entity.type
_entity.pdbx_description
1 polymer ?
#
loop_
_entity_poly.entity_id
_entity_poly.type
_entity_poly.pdbx_seq_one_letter_code
_entity_poly.pdbx_strand_id
1 'polypeptide(L)'
;YRMVELLVSTMYVERDGWVFLRESKWGEKLELKLGEQDSHLRTLKPWGSKQMIPKWSAPSQSFRGKLLDLKTCVYTEAIVVDVPNAIVPLAVHGSGVTCMLLERGEDQDKKSNLIARKVGMCNLPPY
;
A
#
# COMPACT_ATOMS: atom_id res chain seq x y z
N TYR A 1 7.66 -12.76 4.87
CA TYR A 1 8.40 -11.51 4.82
C TYR A 1 8.29 -11.00 3.38
N ARG A 2 7.79 -9.78 3.14
CA ARG A 2 8.04 -9.06 1.87
C ARG A 2 8.61 -7.69 2.18
N MET A 3 9.83 -7.70 2.70
CA MET A 3 10.69 -6.52 2.72
C MET A 3 11.12 -6.30 1.26
N VAL A 4 10.69 -5.20 0.64
CA VAL A 4 11.32 -4.73 -0.59
C VAL A 4 12.67 -4.14 -0.18
N GLU A 5 13.66 -5.02 -0.07
CA GLU A 5 15.07 -4.67 0.02
C GLU A 5 15.61 -4.67 -1.41
N LEU A 6 15.61 -3.48 -2.03
CA LEU A 6 16.17 -3.27 -3.37
C LEU A 6 17.70 -3.33 -3.29
N LEU A 7 18.21 -4.55 -3.08
CA LEU A 7 19.61 -4.89 -3.24
C LEU A 7 19.88 -5.09 -4.73
N VAL A 8 20.95 -4.46 -5.19
CA VAL A 8 21.44 -4.46 -6.56
C VAL A 8 21.77 -5.89 -6.99
N SER A 9 20.78 -6.60 -7.54
CA SER A 9 20.94 -7.76 -8.42
C SER A 9 19.55 -8.36 -8.70
N THR A 10 18.96 -7.95 -9.82
CA THR A 10 17.89 -8.67 -10.55
C THR A 10 16.67 -9.12 -9.71
N MET A 11 15.84 -8.18 -9.28
CA MET A 11 14.54 -8.50 -8.66
C MET A 11 13.45 -8.68 -9.72
N TYR A 12 12.81 -9.86 -9.76
CA TYR A 12 11.51 -10.05 -10.38
C TYR A 12 10.47 -9.27 -9.56
N VAL A 13 10.18 -8.03 -9.95
CA VAL A 13 9.03 -7.30 -9.41
C VAL A 13 7.78 -7.97 -9.98
N GLU A 14 6.98 -8.60 -9.12
CA GLU A 14 5.62 -9.01 -9.47
C GLU A 14 4.83 -7.73 -9.84
N ARG A 15 4.65 -7.49 -11.13
CA ARG A 15 4.09 -6.23 -11.66
C ARG A 15 2.58 -6.12 -11.48
N ASP A 16 1.91 -7.22 -11.19
CA ASP A 16 0.45 -7.31 -10.97
C ASP A 16 0.10 -7.28 -9.47
N GLY A 17 0.70 -6.35 -8.73
CA GLY A 17 0.51 -6.25 -7.29
C GLY A 17 0.59 -4.81 -6.77
N TRP A 18 0.50 -4.69 -5.45
CA TRP A 18 0.65 -3.41 -4.75
C TRP A 18 1.70 -3.51 -3.65
N VAL A 19 2.27 -2.38 -3.27
CA VAL A 19 3.21 -2.27 -2.16
C VAL A 19 2.86 -1.08 -1.27
N PHE A 20 3.02 -1.24 0.05
CA PHE A 20 2.96 -0.13 0.99
C PHE A 20 4.35 0.44 1.25
N LEU A 21 4.49 1.75 1.09
CA LEU A 21 5.74 2.48 1.28
C LEU A 21 5.59 3.47 2.42
N ARG A 22 6.31 3.24 3.52
CA ARG A 22 6.27 4.12 4.69
C ARG A 22 6.86 5.49 4.37
N GLU A 23 6.17 6.55 4.76
CA GLU A 23 6.60 7.94 4.51
C GLU A 23 7.97 8.23 5.12
N SER A 24 8.25 7.72 6.33
CA SER A 24 9.54 7.92 7.00
C SER A 24 10.75 7.38 6.24
N LYS A 25 10.57 6.39 5.36
CA LYS A 25 11.65 5.79 4.55
C LYS A 25 11.72 6.42 3.16
N TRP A 26 10.58 6.63 2.52
CA TRP A 26 10.52 7.02 1.12
C TRP A 26 10.33 8.53 0.93
N GLY A 27 9.62 9.19 1.85
CA GLY A 27 9.51 10.64 1.98
C GLY A 27 8.99 11.36 0.74
N GLU A 28 9.35 12.64 0.64
CA GLU A 28 9.16 13.46 -0.56
C GLU A 28 10.06 12.94 -1.71
N LYS A 29 9.63 13.16 -2.96
CA LYS A 29 10.29 12.70 -4.20
C LYS A 29 10.28 11.17 -4.39
N LEU A 30 9.16 10.53 -4.01
CA LEU A 30 8.96 9.10 -4.20
C LEU A 30 9.16 8.68 -5.67
N GLU A 31 8.65 9.48 -6.59
CA GLU A 31 8.65 9.26 -8.05
C GLU A 31 10.08 9.23 -8.59
N LEU A 32 10.93 10.15 -8.11
CA LEU A 32 12.34 10.21 -8.50
C LEU A 32 13.10 9.00 -7.98
N LYS A 33 12.97 8.69 -6.68
CA LYS A 33 13.69 7.56 -6.06
C LYS A 33 13.31 6.21 -6.67
N LEU A 34 12.01 5.98 -6.88
CA LEU A 34 11.55 4.74 -7.51
C LEU A 34 11.86 4.72 -9.01
N GLY A 35 11.80 5.86 -9.70
CA GLY A 35 12.13 5.96 -11.12
C GLY A 35 13.61 5.77 -11.46
N GLU A 36 14.50 6.00 -10.51
CA GLU A 36 15.93 5.64 -10.58
C GLU A 36 16.15 4.12 -10.44
N GLN A 37 15.30 3.44 -9.67
CA GLN A 37 15.38 2.00 -9.41
C GLN A 37 14.67 1.17 -10.49
N ASP A 38 13.52 1.64 -10.97
CA ASP A 38 12.73 1.02 -12.03
C ASP A 38 12.19 2.09 -12.99
N SER A 39 12.62 2.02 -14.25
CA SER A 39 12.16 2.94 -15.30
C SER A 39 10.65 2.95 -15.52
N HIS A 40 9.94 1.85 -15.24
CA HIS A 40 8.47 1.76 -15.33
C HIS A 40 7.80 2.71 -14.33
N LEU A 41 8.39 2.82 -13.14
CA LEU A 41 7.91 3.68 -12.05
C LEU A 41 8.26 5.17 -12.25
N ARG A 42 8.91 5.56 -13.36
CA ARG A 42 9.08 6.99 -13.70
C ARG A 42 7.78 7.70 -14.04
N THR A 43 6.77 6.92 -14.42
CA THR A 43 5.41 7.42 -14.71
C THR A 43 4.52 7.44 -13.47
N LEU A 44 5.11 7.20 -12.29
CA LEU A 44 4.41 7.19 -11.03
C LEU A 44 3.69 8.52 -10.79
N LYS A 45 2.40 8.43 -10.48
CA LYS A 45 1.57 9.60 -10.22
C LYS A 45 0.66 9.38 -9.01
N PRO A 46 0.38 10.45 -8.23
CA PRO A 46 -0.68 10.37 -7.23
C PRO A 46 -2.02 10.14 -7.93
N TRP A 47 -2.93 9.41 -7.29
CA TRP A 47 -4.31 9.30 -7.75
C TRP A 47 -4.99 10.68 -7.88
N GLY A 48 -4.68 11.59 -6.96
CA GLY A 48 -5.05 13.00 -7.07
C GLY A 48 -5.55 13.63 -5.76
N SER A 49 -5.71 14.95 -5.77
CA SER A 49 -6.06 15.76 -4.59
C SER A 49 -7.48 15.57 -4.06
N LYS A 50 -8.36 14.90 -4.83
CA LYS A 50 -9.74 14.59 -4.41
C LYS A 50 -9.86 13.24 -3.70
N GLN A 51 -8.75 12.58 -3.40
CA GLN A 51 -8.76 11.36 -2.61
C GLN A 51 -9.34 11.65 -1.22
N MET A 52 -10.47 11.03 -0.91
CA MET A 52 -10.93 10.94 0.47
C MET A 52 -10.04 9.93 1.20
N ILE A 53 -9.44 10.30 2.33
CA ILE A 53 -8.77 9.34 3.20
C ILE A 53 -9.81 8.85 4.21
N PRO A 54 -10.17 7.55 4.22
CA PRO A 54 -11.15 7.05 5.17
C PRO A 54 -10.68 7.30 6.60
N LYS A 55 -11.55 7.94 7.39
CA LYS A 55 -11.32 8.07 8.82
C LYS A 55 -11.67 6.74 9.48
N TRP A 56 -10.77 6.28 10.33
CA TRP A 56 -11.01 5.15 11.22
C TRP A 56 -10.41 5.49 12.58
N SER A 57 -10.96 4.90 13.63
CA SER A 57 -10.47 5.05 15.01
C SER A 57 -9.13 4.34 15.14
N ALA A 58 -8.08 4.96 14.60
CA ALA A 58 -6.72 4.48 14.71
C ALA A 58 -6.22 4.70 16.14
N PRO A 59 -5.52 3.72 16.73
CA PRO A 59 -4.70 3.91 17.91
C PRO A 59 -3.80 5.15 17.82
N SER A 60 -3.41 5.71 18.96
CA SER A 60 -2.56 6.93 19.04
C SER A 60 -1.24 6.82 18.27
N GLN A 61 -0.74 5.60 18.06
CA GLN A 61 0.45 5.31 17.27
C GLN A 61 0.05 4.85 15.87
N SER A 62 -0.09 5.81 14.95
CA SER A 62 -0.24 5.55 13.52
C SER A 62 0.86 6.26 12.74
N PHE A 63 1.14 5.77 11.53
CA PHE A 63 2.08 6.37 10.60
C PHE A 63 1.49 6.45 9.20
N ARG A 64 1.98 7.42 8.45
CA ARG A 64 1.60 7.66 7.07
C ARG A 64 2.46 6.83 6.11
N GLY A 65 1.88 6.54 4.97
CA GLY A 65 2.58 5.96 3.84
C GLY A 65 1.71 5.96 2.60
N LYS A 66 2.27 5.43 1.53
CA LYS A 66 1.64 5.38 0.22
C LYS A 66 1.42 3.94 -0.18
N LEU A 67 0.21 3.62 -0.62
CA LEU A 67 -0.08 2.38 -1.33
C LEU A 67 0.13 2.61 -2.81
N LEU A 68 1.06 1.85 -3.38
CA LEU A 68 1.43 1.92 -4.78
C LEU A 68 0.87 0.71 -5.50
N ASP A 69 0.06 0.92 -6.53
CA ASP A 69 -0.26 -0.07 -7.54
C ASP A 69 0.88 -0.12 -8.59
N LEU A 70 1.59 -1.24 -8.64
CA LEU A 70 2.73 -1.46 -9.53
C LEU A 70 2.31 -1.60 -11.00
N LYS A 71 1.06 -1.98 -11.25
CA LYS A 71 0.52 -2.16 -12.61
C LYS A 71 0.17 -0.82 -13.24
N THR A 72 -0.57 0.02 -12.51
CA THR A 72 -1.07 1.31 -13.03
C THR A 72 -0.16 2.49 -12.75
N CYS A 73 0.90 2.30 -11.96
CA CYS A 73 1.79 3.37 -11.50
C CYS A 73 1.02 4.50 -10.80
N VAL A 74 -0.05 4.14 -10.09
CA VAL A 74 -0.83 5.08 -9.28
C VAL A 74 -0.56 4.78 -7.81
N TYR A 75 -0.32 5.83 -7.02
CA TYR A 75 -0.27 5.69 -5.57
C TYR A 75 -1.33 6.53 -4.87
N THR A 76 -1.66 6.09 -3.67
CA THR A 76 -2.68 6.69 -2.82
C THR A 76 -2.18 6.79 -1.37
N GLU A 77 -2.57 7.86 -0.66
CA GLU A 77 -2.19 8.06 0.73
C GLU A 77 -2.94 7.09 1.66
N ALA A 78 -2.25 6.58 2.67
CA ALA A 78 -2.82 5.70 3.68
C ALA A 78 -2.25 6.02 5.07
N ILE A 79 -3.12 5.90 6.08
CA ILE A 79 -2.73 5.97 7.49
C ILE A 79 -2.93 4.59 8.07
N VAL A 80 -1.85 4.02 8.59
CA VAL A 80 -1.81 2.65 9.10
C VAL A 80 -1.14 2.61 10.48
N VAL A 81 -1.43 1.58 11.25
CA VAL A 81 -0.72 1.27 12.52
C VAL A 81 0.33 0.18 12.35
N ASP A 82 0.32 -0.51 11.22
CA ASP A 82 1.33 -1.50 10.85
C ASP A 82 1.39 -1.69 9.32
N VAL A 83 2.40 -2.42 8.84
CA VAL A 83 2.58 -2.69 7.41
C VAL A 83 1.50 -3.67 6.92
N PRO A 84 0.60 -3.26 6.01
CA PRO A 84 -0.41 -4.16 5.48
C PRO A 84 0.20 -5.14 4.49
N ASN A 85 -0.37 -6.35 4.44
CA ASN A 85 -0.06 -7.37 3.42
C ASN A 85 -1.32 -7.90 2.70
N ALA A 86 -2.50 -7.40 3.05
CA ALA A 86 -3.76 -7.71 2.38
C ALA A 86 -4.69 -6.50 2.33
N ILE A 87 -5.55 -6.46 1.30
CA ILE A 87 -6.58 -5.43 1.08
C ILE A 87 -7.93 -6.11 0.93
N VAL A 88 -8.97 -5.58 1.56
CA VAL A 88 -10.35 -6.05 1.40
C VAL A 88 -11.25 -4.86 1.05
N PRO A 89 -11.96 -4.90 -0.09
CA PRO A 89 -12.92 -3.86 -0.44
C PRO A 89 -14.10 -3.90 0.54
N LEU A 90 -14.53 -2.73 1.01
CA LEU A 90 -15.68 -2.56 1.89
C LEU A 90 -16.87 -1.91 1.19
N ALA A 91 -16.60 -0.93 0.33
CA ALA A 91 -17.63 -0.16 -0.36
C ALA A 91 -17.11 0.38 -1.69
N VAL A 92 -17.99 0.44 -2.69
CA VAL A 92 -17.74 1.08 -3.98
C VAL A 92 -18.62 2.32 -4.07
N HIS A 93 -18.03 3.44 -4.48
CA HIS A 93 -18.70 4.73 -4.65
C HIS A 93 -18.21 5.41 -5.94
N GLY A 94 -18.95 6.40 -6.44
CA GLY A 94 -18.59 7.09 -7.69
C GLY A 94 -17.22 7.78 -7.66
N SER A 95 -16.64 7.96 -6.48
CA SER A 95 -15.30 8.53 -6.28
C SER A 95 -14.22 7.50 -5.91
N GLY A 96 -14.49 6.19 -5.92
CA GLY A 96 -13.50 5.15 -5.64
C GLY A 96 -14.01 3.94 -4.86
N VAL A 97 -13.06 3.15 -4.35
CA VAL A 97 -13.33 1.95 -3.55
C VAL A 97 -12.71 2.10 -2.17
N THR A 98 -13.54 2.15 -1.13
CA THR A 98 -13.08 2.10 0.25
C THR A 98 -12.64 0.70 0.60
N CYS A 99 -11.40 0.58 1.08
CA CYS A 99 -10.78 -0.68 1.42
C CYS A 99 -10.29 -0.70 2.88
N MET A 100 -10.38 -1.87 3.50
CA MET A 100 -9.69 -2.19 4.72
C MET A 100 -8.30 -2.75 4.40
N LEU A 101 -7.30 -2.27 5.14
CA LEU A 101 -5.95 -2.78 5.08
C LEU A 101 -5.73 -3.74 6.24
N LEU A 102 -5.23 -4.93 5.93
CA LEU A 102 -5.04 -6.02 6.87
C LEU A 102 -3.58 -6.42 6.93
N GLU A 103 -3.18 -6.87 8.12
CA GLU A 103 -1.99 -7.67 8.32
C GLU A 103 -2.45 -9.08 8.69
N ARG A 104 -2.03 -10.06 7.90
CA ARG A 104 -2.30 -11.48 8.08
C ARG A 104 -1.00 -12.18 8.44
N GLY A 105 -0.98 -12.86 9.57
CA GLY A 105 0.17 -13.66 9.99
C GLY A 105 0.55 -14.71 8.95
N GLU A 106 1.85 -14.97 8.81
CA GLU A 106 2.43 -15.82 7.77
C GLU A 106 2.51 -17.31 8.15
N ASP A 107 1.83 -17.74 9.22
CA ASP A 107 1.95 -19.10 9.72
C ASP A 107 1.16 -20.08 8.83
N GLN A 108 1.80 -20.54 7.75
CA GLN A 108 1.23 -21.45 6.75
C GLN A 108 1.05 -22.88 7.27
N ASP A 109 1.66 -23.24 8.40
CA ASP A 109 1.72 -24.63 8.88
C ASP A 109 0.73 -24.99 9.99
N LYS A 110 -0.12 -24.06 10.44
CA LYS A 110 -1.16 -24.37 11.43
C LYS A 110 -2.51 -23.82 10.98
N LYS A 111 -3.46 -24.74 10.79
CA LYS A 111 -4.91 -24.53 10.68
C LYS A 111 -5.50 -23.88 11.95
N SER A 112 -4.91 -22.79 12.43
CA SER A 112 -5.43 -21.99 13.54
C SER A 112 -5.83 -20.65 12.96
N ASN A 113 -7.14 -20.44 12.79
CA ASN A 113 -7.83 -19.15 12.65
C ASN A 113 -6.88 -17.94 12.62
N LEU A 114 -6.27 -17.65 11.46
CA LEU A 114 -5.42 -16.49 11.28
C LEU A 114 -6.30 -15.25 11.45
N ILE A 115 -6.31 -14.69 12.66
CA ILE A 115 -7.05 -13.47 12.96
C ILE A 115 -6.37 -12.36 12.13
N ALA A 116 -6.99 -12.01 11.02
CA ALA A 116 -6.55 -10.87 10.23
C ALA A 116 -6.75 -9.61 11.07
N ARG A 117 -5.67 -8.86 11.30
CA ARG A 117 -5.73 -7.63 12.06
C ARG A 117 -5.97 -6.47 11.12
N LYS A 118 -6.97 -5.64 11.44
CA LYS A 118 -7.14 -4.34 10.78
C LYS A 118 -5.96 -3.44 11.15
N VAL A 119 -5.21 -3.03 10.14
CA VAL A 119 -4.05 -2.14 10.31
C VAL A 119 -4.25 -0.78 9.66
N GLY A 120 -5.27 -0.62 8.83
CA GLY A 120 -5.55 0.66 8.19
C GLY A 120 -6.81 0.65 7.34
N MET A 121 -7.04 1.79 6.70
CA MET A 121 -8.05 1.95 5.65
C MET A 121 -7.50 2.90 4.58
N CYS A 122 -7.90 2.67 3.34
CA CYS A 122 -7.57 3.54 2.21
C CYS A 122 -8.75 3.60 1.23
N ASN A 123 -8.69 4.57 0.32
CA ASN A 123 -9.55 4.57 -0.86
C ASN A 123 -8.67 4.30 -2.07
N LEU A 124 -9.13 3.43 -2.97
CA LEU A 124 -8.48 3.13 -4.24
C LEU A 124 -9.28 3.75 -5.40
N PRO A 125 -8.63 4.05 -6.54
CA PRO A 125 -9.33 4.42 -7.76
C PRO A 125 -10.36 3.35 -8.18
N PRO A 126 -11.50 3.74 -8.76
CA PRO A 126 -12.41 2.81 -9.41
C PRO A 126 -11.89 2.56 -10.82
N TYR A 127 -11.02 1.56 -10.98
CA TYR A 127 -10.48 1.18 -12.29
C TYR A 127 -11.55 0.54 -13.18
#